data_AF-A0AA90ZLF4-F1
#
_entry.id   AF-A0AA90ZLF4-F1
#
_cell.length_a   1.000
_cell.length_b   1.000
_cell.length_c   1.000
_cell.angle_alpha   90.00
_cell.angle_beta   90.00
_cell.angle_gamma   90.00
#
_symmetry.space_group_name_H-M   'P 1'
#
loop_
_entity.id
_entity.type
_entity.pdbx_description
1 polymer ?
#
loop_
_entity_poly.entity_id
_entity_poly.type
_entity_poly.pdbx_seq_one_letter_code
_entity_poly.pdbx_strand_id
1 'polypeptide(L)'
;MFYNIVHTIALAVLMYVVLKRKVVFKTGISLLYILVFVKLAIDSMLCLHYQGDRDNLSVMSNIFIMFILAITAQSQQLNRTAFGFTIALLPVVAVAISHTQISVLFFSIKAVLVGFLMILYVWLYNWEPVMFKELRQPKQMREEEKKALHMLADLKDEEKDMAVNLLSRLRPEQQQNILERAAEQLKTSELSKKAWDLVCADLTNSERVICQMVLEGKMLKEICIELNKSESNITSQRSHIRKKLNMDRKDDLRRELEKRFYEARNSLDA
;
A
#
# COMPACT_ATOMS: atom_id res chain seq x y z
N MET A 1 -7.20 -43.19 -15.48
CA MET A 1 -7.81 -43.45 -14.15
C MET A 1 -6.79 -43.35 -13.01
N PHE A 2 -5.65 -44.05 -13.08
CA PHE A 2 -4.62 -44.05 -12.02
C PHE A 2 -4.06 -42.65 -11.68
N TYR A 3 -3.73 -41.84 -12.70
CA TYR A 3 -3.26 -40.45 -12.54
C TYR A 3 -4.25 -39.57 -11.76
N ASN A 4 -5.55 -39.71 -12.03
CA ASN A 4 -6.58 -38.93 -11.33
C ASN A 4 -6.68 -39.29 -9.85
N ILE A 5 -6.53 -40.58 -9.51
CA ILE A 5 -6.55 -41.07 -8.13
C ILE A 5 -5.32 -40.59 -7.35
N VAL A 6 -4.14 -40.63 -7.97
CA VAL A 6 -2.90 -40.12 -7.35
C VAL A 6 -3.01 -38.62 -7.09
N HIS A 7 -3.54 -37.84 -8.05
CA HIS A 7 -3.74 -36.41 -7.87
C HIS A 7 -4.76 -36.06 -6.79
N THR A 8 -5.87 -36.77 -6.70
CA THR A 8 -6.90 -36.52 -5.66
C THR A 8 -6.37 -36.86 -4.27
N ILE A 9 -5.62 -37.95 -4.13
CA ILE A 9 -4.94 -38.31 -2.88
C ILE A 9 -3.91 -37.24 -2.49
N ALA A 10 -3.10 -36.77 -3.46
CA ALA A 10 -2.13 -35.69 -3.20
C ALA A 10 -2.83 -34.40 -2.74
N LEU A 11 -3.95 -34.02 -3.37
CA LEU A 11 -4.74 -32.84 -3.01
C LEU A 11 -5.35 -32.97 -1.60
N ALA A 12 -5.85 -34.15 -1.25
CA ALA A 12 -6.40 -34.45 0.07
C ALA A 12 -5.33 -34.40 1.17
N VAL A 13 -4.14 -34.96 0.92
CA VAL A 13 -3.00 -34.91 1.85
C VAL A 13 -2.53 -33.47 2.06
N LEU A 14 -2.42 -32.69 0.98
CA LEU A 14 -1.96 -31.30 1.06
C LEU A 14 -2.97 -30.42 1.80
N MET A 15 -4.27 -30.58 1.54
CA MET A 15 -5.34 -29.94 2.30
C MET A 15 -5.31 -30.29 3.78
N TYR A 16 -5.10 -31.57 4.11
CA TYR A 16 -4.98 -32.04 5.50
C TYR A 16 -3.79 -31.39 6.22
N VAL A 17 -2.64 -31.27 5.55
CA VAL A 17 -1.43 -30.63 6.10
C VAL A 17 -1.63 -29.13 6.34
N VAL A 18 -2.35 -28.45 5.44
CA VAL A 18 -2.74 -27.03 5.60
C VAL A 18 -3.71 -26.85 6.78
N LEU A 19 -4.72 -27.71 6.90
CA LEU A 19 -5.68 -27.68 8.03
C LEU A 19 -4.99 -27.88 9.39
N LYS A 20 -3.99 -28.78 9.45
CA LYS A 20 -3.18 -29.03 10.65
C LYS A 20 -2.21 -27.90 11.00
N ARG A 21 -2.20 -26.78 10.25
CA ARG A 21 -1.26 -25.64 10.39
C ARG A 21 0.22 -26.04 10.41
N LYS A 22 0.58 -27.22 9.89
CA LYS A 22 1.98 -27.66 9.83
C LYS A 22 2.81 -26.87 8.82
N VAL A 23 2.15 -26.17 7.90
CA VAL A 23 2.77 -25.33 6.87
C VAL A 23 2.24 -23.91 7.02
N VAL A 24 3.10 -22.92 6.74
CA VAL A 24 2.70 -21.51 6.68
C VAL A 24 1.52 -21.36 5.73
N PHE A 25 0.42 -20.79 6.20
CA PHE A 25 -0.88 -20.73 5.48
C PHE A 25 -0.74 -20.23 4.03
N LYS A 26 0.08 -19.20 3.81
CA LYS A 26 0.38 -18.66 2.47
C LYS A 26 1.05 -19.69 1.56
N THR A 27 2.03 -20.44 2.06
CA THR A 27 2.74 -21.49 1.32
C THR A 27 1.83 -22.68 1.03
N GLY A 28 0.96 -23.03 1.97
CA GLY A 28 -0.01 -24.11 1.82
C GLY A 28 -1.02 -23.88 0.69
N ILE A 29 -1.66 -22.70 0.69
CA ILE A 29 -2.63 -22.32 -0.35
C ILE A 29 -1.95 -22.19 -1.71
N SER A 30 -0.75 -21.60 -1.74
CA SER A 30 0.07 -21.49 -2.95
C SER A 30 0.36 -22.85 -3.59
N LEU A 31 0.77 -23.85 -2.80
CA LEU A 31 1.01 -25.21 -3.29
C LEU A 31 -0.26 -25.87 -3.83
N LEU A 32 -1.39 -25.65 -3.17
CA LEU A 32 -2.68 -26.17 -3.62
C LEU A 32 -3.08 -25.58 -4.97
N TYR A 33 -2.93 -24.26 -5.14
CA TYR A 33 -3.19 -23.60 -6.41
C TYR A 33 -2.29 -24.12 -7.53
N ILE A 34 -0.99 -24.32 -7.26
CA ILE A 34 -0.06 -24.88 -8.25
C ILE A 34 -0.52 -26.29 -8.66
N LEU A 35 -0.88 -27.13 -7.70
CA LEU A 35 -1.27 -28.52 -7.96
C LEU A 35 -2.57 -28.61 -8.79
N VAL A 36 -3.56 -27.76 -8.49
CA VAL A 36 -4.80 -27.68 -9.29
C VAL A 36 -4.51 -27.15 -10.69
N PHE A 37 -3.68 -26.11 -10.81
CA PHE A 37 -3.33 -25.51 -12.10
C PHE A 37 -2.61 -26.50 -13.01
N VAL A 38 -1.60 -27.20 -12.49
CA VAL A 38 -0.85 -28.22 -13.25
C VAL A 38 -1.76 -29.35 -13.69
N LYS A 39 -2.68 -29.79 -12.83
CA LYS A 39 -3.67 -30.82 -13.18
C LYS A 39 -4.54 -30.36 -14.37
N LEU A 40 -5.12 -29.17 -14.28
CA LEU A 40 -5.98 -28.62 -15.35
C LEU A 40 -5.21 -28.41 -16.66
N ALA A 41 -3.96 -27.98 -16.60
CA ALA A 41 -3.11 -27.82 -17.78
C ALA A 41 -2.83 -29.17 -18.46
N ILE A 42 -2.51 -30.22 -17.68
CA ILE A 42 -2.29 -31.57 -18.19
C ILE A 42 -3.58 -32.15 -18.78
N ASP A 43 -4.71 -32.00 -18.09
CA ASP A 43 -6.01 -32.48 -18.56
C ASP A 43 -6.39 -31.79 -19.89
N SER A 44 -6.16 -30.48 -20.02
CA SER A 44 -6.35 -29.75 -21.29
C SER A 44 -5.43 -30.24 -22.41
N MET A 45 -4.14 -30.47 -22.13
CA MET A 45 -3.19 -30.97 -23.14
C MET A 45 -3.51 -32.40 -23.59
N LEU A 46 -3.95 -33.26 -22.67
CA LEU A 46 -4.37 -34.63 -22.99
C LEU A 46 -5.65 -34.64 -23.84
N CYS A 47 -6.64 -33.82 -23.52
CA CYS A 47 -7.85 -33.68 -24.33
C CYS A 47 -7.53 -33.19 -25.75
N LEU A 48 -6.64 -32.20 -25.88
CA LEU A 48 -6.18 -31.69 -27.18
C LEU A 48 -5.41 -32.75 -28.00
N HIS A 49 -4.64 -33.62 -27.35
CA HIS A 49 -3.82 -34.62 -28.04
C HIS A 49 -4.57 -35.90 -28.42
N TYR A 50 -5.46 -36.40 -27.56
CA TYR A 50 -6.11 -37.72 -27.73
C TYR A 50 -7.55 -37.66 -28.25
N GLN A 51 -8.27 -36.55 -28.07
CA GLN A 51 -9.72 -36.46 -28.35
C GLN A 51 -10.00 -35.35 -29.37
N GLY A 52 -9.81 -35.69 -30.65
CA GLY A 52 -10.11 -34.79 -31.77
C GLY A 52 -11.54 -34.23 -31.73
N ASP A 53 -11.63 -32.90 -31.76
CA ASP A 53 -12.78 -32.00 -31.96
C ASP A 53 -14.01 -32.11 -31.04
N ARG A 54 -14.25 -33.23 -30.35
CA ARG A 54 -15.48 -33.43 -29.54
C ARG A 54 -15.41 -32.83 -28.14
N ASP A 55 -14.22 -32.59 -27.60
CA ASP A 55 -14.04 -32.15 -26.20
C ASP A 55 -13.56 -30.68 -26.08
N ASN A 56 -13.75 -29.87 -27.14
CA ASN A 56 -13.41 -28.44 -27.15
C ASN A 56 -14.05 -27.66 -25.98
N LEU A 57 -15.26 -28.06 -25.55
CA LEU A 57 -15.95 -27.44 -24.40
C LEU A 57 -15.22 -27.72 -23.07
N SER A 58 -14.69 -28.92 -22.89
CA SER A 58 -13.94 -29.31 -21.69
C SER A 58 -12.62 -28.54 -21.57
N VAL A 59 -11.90 -28.42 -22.70
CA VAL A 59 -10.67 -27.63 -22.79
C VAL A 59 -10.92 -26.16 -22.46
N MET A 60 -11.99 -25.57 -23.02
CA MET A 60 -12.36 -24.18 -22.73
C MET A 60 -12.77 -23.98 -21.26
N SER A 61 -13.49 -24.93 -20.67
CA SER A 61 -13.85 -24.88 -19.24
C SER A 61 -12.61 -24.94 -18.34
N ASN A 62 -11.66 -25.82 -18.63
CA ASN A 62 -10.41 -25.90 -17.89
C ASN A 62 -9.60 -24.60 -17.98
N ILE A 63 -9.51 -24.00 -19.17
CA ILE A 63 -8.85 -22.70 -19.38
C ILE A 63 -9.53 -21.61 -18.56
N PHE A 64 -10.86 -21.57 -18.55
CA PHE A 64 -11.61 -20.60 -17.75
C PHE A 64 -11.36 -20.77 -16.24
N ILE A 65 -11.34 -22.01 -15.74
CA ILE A 65 -11.01 -22.29 -14.32
C ILE A 65 -9.56 -21.88 -14.02
N MET A 66 -8.62 -22.08 -14.95
CA MET A 66 -7.24 -21.60 -14.78
C MET A 66 -7.14 -20.07 -14.72
N PHE A 67 -7.95 -19.32 -15.48
CA PHE A 67 -8.06 -17.86 -15.34
C PHE A 67 -8.58 -17.44 -13.95
N ILE A 68 -9.62 -18.12 -13.43
CA ILE A 68 -10.16 -17.84 -12.09
C ILE A 68 -9.08 -18.11 -11.02
N LEU A 69 -8.32 -19.19 -11.15
CA LEU A 69 -7.22 -19.51 -10.24
C LEU A 69 -6.11 -18.46 -10.28
N ALA A 70 -5.77 -17.94 -11.46
CA ALA A 70 -4.80 -16.86 -11.60
C ALA A 70 -5.29 -15.56 -10.94
N ILE A 71 -6.53 -15.16 -11.18
CA ILE A 71 -7.15 -13.96 -10.60
C ILE A 71 -7.22 -14.07 -9.07
N THR A 72 -7.66 -15.21 -8.54
CA THR A 72 -7.75 -15.44 -7.08
C THR A 72 -6.36 -15.49 -6.43
N ALA A 73 -5.34 -16.06 -7.09
CA ALA A 73 -3.97 -16.03 -6.61
C ALA A 73 -3.39 -14.60 -6.58
N GLN A 74 -3.71 -13.76 -7.58
CA GLN A 74 -3.32 -12.34 -7.60
C GLN A 74 -4.03 -11.55 -6.50
N SER A 75 -5.34 -11.77 -6.31
CA SER A 75 -6.15 -11.11 -5.27
C SER A 75 -5.67 -11.43 -3.85
N GLN A 76 -5.13 -12.63 -3.63
CA GLN A 76 -4.54 -13.04 -2.35
C GLN A 76 -3.09 -12.55 -2.14
N GLN A 77 -2.58 -11.67 -3.00
CA GLN A 77 -1.22 -11.13 -2.96
C GLN A 77 -0.11 -12.20 -3.01
N LEU A 78 -0.38 -13.36 -3.62
CA LEU A 78 0.61 -14.41 -3.84
C LEU A 78 1.44 -14.11 -5.11
N ASN A 79 2.11 -12.96 -5.13
CA ASN A 79 2.71 -12.38 -6.34
C ASN A 79 3.64 -13.35 -7.10
N ARG A 80 4.44 -14.17 -6.39
CA ARG A 80 5.35 -15.14 -7.03
C ARG A 80 4.60 -16.23 -7.80
N THR A 81 3.56 -16.80 -7.21
CA THR A 81 2.80 -17.89 -7.86
C THR A 81 1.85 -17.37 -8.91
N ALA A 82 1.27 -16.20 -8.67
CA ALA A 82 0.39 -15.56 -9.61
C ALA A 82 1.11 -15.17 -10.91
N PHE A 83 2.35 -14.67 -10.82
CA PHE A 83 3.20 -14.43 -11.98
C PHE A 83 3.54 -15.72 -12.73
N GLY A 84 3.80 -16.81 -11.99
CA GLY A 84 3.97 -18.15 -12.57
C GLY A 84 2.75 -18.61 -13.39
N PHE A 85 1.54 -18.42 -12.86
CA PHE A 85 0.31 -18.75 -13.59
C PHE A 85 0.12 -17.91 -14.84
N THR A 86 0.37 -16.60 -14.79
CA THR A 86 0.22 -15.73 -15.97
C THR A 86 1.14 -16.15 -17.12
N ILE A 87 2.39 -16.55 -16.82
CA ILE A 87 3.32 -17.05 -17.84
C ILE A 87 2.88 -18.42 -18.36
N ALA A 88 2.49 -19.33 -17.45
CA ALA A 88 2.10 -20.69 -17.82
C ALA A 88 0.78 -20.76 -18.62
N LEU A 89 -0.10 -19.77 -18.47
CA LEU A 89 -1.37 -19.70 -19.18
C LEU A 89 -1.20 -19.38 -20.67
N LEU A 90 -0.20 -18.56 -21.02
CA LEU A 90 0.06 -18.13 -22.41
C LEU A 90 0.24 -19.30 -23.39
N PRO A 91 1.14 -20.29 -23.15
CA PRO A 91 1.32 -21.40 -24.07
C PRO A 91 0.08 -22.31 -24.13
N VAL A 92 -0.64 -22.50 -23.02
CA VAL A 92 -1.86 -23.33 -23.01
C VAL A 92 -2.96 -22.72 -23.86
N VAL A 93 -3.17 -21.40 -23.76
CA VAL A 93 -4.14 -20.68 -24.59
C VAL A 93 -3.70 -20.68 -26.05
N ALA A 94 -2.41 -20.52 -26.36
CA ALA A 94 -1.90 -20.54 -27.72
C ALA A 94 -2.15 -21.89 -28.42
N VAL A 95 -1.88 -23.00 -27.74
CA VAL A 95 -2.12 -24.36 -28.27
C VAL A 95 -3.62 -24.64 -28.41
N ALA A 96 -4.45 -24.15 -27.49
CA ALA A 96 -5.90 -24.29 -27.60
C ALA A 96 -6.44 -23.55 -28.84
N ILE A 97 -5.99 -22.31 -29.08
CA ILE A 97 -6.40 -21.52 -30.25
C ILE A 97 -5.99 -22.20 -31.56
N SER A 98 -4.80 -22.79 -31.64
CA SER A 98 -4.30 -23.42 -32.88
C SER A 98 -5.07 -24.68 -33.27
N HIS A 99 -5.70 -25.36 -32.31
CA HIS A 99 -6.44 -26.61 -32.52
C HIS A 99 -7.96 -26.42 -32.62
N THR A 100 -8.50 -25.25 -32.26
CA THR A 100 -9.96 -25.03 -32.20
C THR A 100 -10.57 -24.56 -33.54
N GLN A 101 -11.78 -25.02 -33.82
CA GLN A 101 -12.58 -24.56 -34.96
C GLN A 101 -12.99 -23.08 -34.83
N ILE A 102 -13.05 -22.38 -35.97
CA ILE A 102 -13.31 -20.93 -36.07
C ILE A 102 -14.60 -20.48 -35.36
N SER A 103 -15.67 -21.29 -35.38
CA SER A 103 -16.96 -20.93 -34.76
C SER A 103 -16.90 -20.90 -33.22
N VAL A 104 -16.20 -21.87 -32.61
CA VAL A 104 -15.98 -21.96 -31.15
C VAL A 104 -14.99 -20.88 -30.68
N LEU A 105 -14.05 -20.51 -31.55
CA LEU A 105 -13.09 -19.43 -31.35
C LEU A 105 -13.78 -18.07 -31.13
N PHE A 106 -14.77 -17.71 -31.94
CA PHE A 106 -15.52 -16.45 -31.79
C PHE A 106 -16.32 -16.36 -30.48
N PHE A 107 -16.85 -17.49 -29.99
CA PHE A 107 -17.55 -17.51 -28.70
C PHE A 107 -16.57 -17.40 -27.52
N SER A 108 -15.42 -18.10 -27.63
CA SER A 108 -14.45 -18.22 -26.53
C SER A 108 -13.50 -17.03 -26.41
N ILE A 109 -13.23 -16.30 -27.50
CA ILE A 109 -12.31 -15.17 -27.51
C ILE A 109 -12.76 -14.05 -26.57
N LYS A 110 -14.08 -13.83 -26.41
CA LYS A 110 -14.63 -12.85 -25.47
C LYS A 110 -14.29 -13.23 -24.02
N ALA A 111 -14.45 -14.49 -23.65
CA ALA A 111 -14.17 -14.97 -22.30
C ALA A 111 -12.66 -14.93 -21.99
N VAL A 112 -11.81 -15.32 -22.96
CA VAL A 112 -10.35 -15.24 -22.83
C VAL A 112 -9.91 -13.79 -22.68
N LEU A 113 -10.45 -12.87 -23.48
CA LEU A 113 -10.15 -11.44 -23.40
C LEU A 113 -10.58 -10.85 -22.05
N VAL A 114 -11.77 -11.19 -21.56
CA VAL A 114 -12.23 -10.81 -20.21
C VAL A 114 -11.28 -11.35 -19.13
N GLY A 115 -10.82 -12.59 -19.25
CA GLY A 115 -9.85 -13.19 -18.33
C GLY A 115 -8.53 -12.41 -18.27
N PHE A 116 -7.96 -12.06 -19.43
CA PHE A 116 -6.75 -11.24 -19.50
C PHE A 116 -6.97 -9.81 -18.97
N LEU A 117 -8.10 -9.17 -19.29
CA LEU A 117 -8.45 -7.85 -18.76
C LEU A 117 -8.58 -7.87 -17.23
N MET A 118 -9.14 -8.93 -16.66
CA MET A 118 -9.28 -9.06 -15.20
C MET A 118 -7.94 -9.28 -14.51
N ILE A 119 -7.06 -10.09 -15.10
CA ILE A 119 -5.67 -10.24 -14.63
C ILE A 119 -4.94 -8.89 -14.68
N LEU A 120 -5.09 -8.15 -15.79
CA LEU A 120 -4.50 -6.81 -15.93
C LEU A 120 -5.08 -5.82 -14.92
N TYR A 121 -6.40 -5.85 -14.70
CA TYR A 121 -7.08 -4.99 -13.72
C TYR A 121 -6.59 -5.25 -12.30
N VAL A 122 -6.54 -6.52 -11.86
CA VAL A 122 -6.05 -6.87 -10.53
C VAL A 122 -4.56 -6.56 -10.38
N TRP A 123 -3.78 -6.76 -11.45
CA TRP A 123 -2.37 -6.37 -11.47
C TRP A 123 -2.18 -4.86 -11.32
N LEU A 124 -2.93 -4.04 -12.07
CA LEU A 124 -2.93 -2.58 -11.96
C LEU A 124 -3.37 -2.12 -10.56
N TYR A 125 -4.46 -2.69 -10.03
CA TYR A 125 -4.94 -2.37 -8.69
C TYR A 125 -3.92 -2.72 -7.60
N ASN A 126 -3.23 -3.85 -7.72
CA ASN A 126 -2.19 -4.25 -6.76
C ASN A 126 -0.87 -3.47 -6.97
N TRP A 127 -0.64 -2.93 -8.16
CA TRP A 127 0.47 -2.02 -8.47
C TRP A 127 0.20 -0.58 -8.04
N GLU A 128 -1.06 -0.15 -8.01
CA GLU A 128 -1.46 1.20 -7.60
C GLU A 128 -0.86 1.61 -6.25
N PRO A 129 -0.95 0.84 -5.14
CA PRO A 129 -0.31 1.23 -3.89
C PRO A 129 1.23 1.15 -3.92
N VAL A 130 1.85 0.47 -4.88
CA VAL A 130 3.32 0.44 -5.07
C VAL A 130 3.78 1.67 -5.84
N MET A 131 3.15 1.97 -6.98
CA MET A 131 3.39 3.17 -7.79
C MET A 131 3.04 4.46 -7.03
N PHE A 132 1.89 4.49 -6.34
CA PHE A 132 1.56 5.60 -5.46
C PHE A 132 2.40 5.59 -4.20
N LYS A 133 3.02 4.49 -3.74
CA LYS A 133 4.06 4.59 -2.70
C LYS A 133 5.36 5.15 -3.24
N GLU A 134 5.72 4.92 -4.49
CA GLU A 134 6.91 5.56 -5.09
C GLU A 134 6.66 7.05 -5.40
N LEU A 135 5.44 7.42 -5.78
CA LEU A 135 5.03 8.82 -5.98
C LEU A 135 4.67 9.55 -4.66
N ARG A 136 4.20 8.80 -3.64
CA ARG A 136 3.89 9.25 -2.27
C ARG A 136 4.93 8.72 -1.28
N GLN A 137 6.17 8.57 -1.73
CA GLN A 137 7.31 8.60 -0.83
C GLN A 137 7.80 10.04 -0.83
N PRO A 138 7.83 10.75 0.32
CA PRO A 138 8.87 11.74 0.47
C PRO A 138 10.17 10.97 0.28
N LYS A 139 10.88 11.24 -0.83
CA LYS A 139 12.16 10.62 -1.19
C LYS A 139 12.85 10.15 0.07
N GLN A 140 12.88 8.84 0.29
CA GLN A 140 13.52 8.26 1.45
C GLN A 140 14.97 8.69 1.33
N MET A 141 15.33 9.74 2.08
CA MET A 141 16.64 10.36 2.01
C MET A 141 17.65 9.25 2.10
N ARG A 142 18.56 9.20 1.13
CA ARG A 142 19.72 8.32 1.21
C ARG A 142 20.33 8.56 2.58
N GLU A 143 20.77 7.53 3.30
CA GLU A 143 21.31 7.72 4.66
C GLU A 143 22.42 8.79 4.70
N GLU A 144 23.13 8.97 3.58
CA GLU A 144 24.06 10.05 3.30
C GLU A 144 23.41 11.46 3.31
N GLU A 145 22.25 11.64 2.69
CA GLU A 145 21.49 12.90 2.67
C GLU A 145 20.90 13.22 4.06
N LYS A 146 20.41 12.20 4.78
CA LYS A 146 19.95 12.35 6.16
C LYS A 146 21.09 12.76 7.09
N LYS A 147 22.26 12.15 6.92
CA LYS A 147 23.47 12.47 7.69
C LYS A 147 23.99 13.86 7.35
N ALA A 148 23.96 14.26 6.08
CA ALA A 148 24.31 15.61 5.66
C ALA A 148 23.32 16.65 6.22
N LEU A 149 22.01 16.37 6.19
CA LEU A 149 20.99 17.27 6.72
C LEU A 149 21.08 17.39 8.24
N HIS A 150 21.27 16.28 8.95
CA HIS A 150 21.47 16.28 10.40
C HIS A 150 22.75 17.03 10.78
N MET A 151 23.84 16.83 10.03
CA MET A 151 25.08 17.54 10.26
C MET A 151 24.92 19.05 10.00
N LEU A 152 24.18 19.45 8.96
CA LEU A 152 23.84 20.85 8.69
C LEU A 152 22.92 21.46 9.75
N ALA A 153 21.99 20.67 10.32
CA ALA A 153 21.09 21.11 11.37
C ALA A 153 21.78 21.25 12.75
N ASP A 154 22.86 20.48 12.98
CA ASP A 154 23.69 20.56 14.18
C ASP A 154 24.75 21.68 14.12
N LEU A 155 24.92 22.34 12.96
CA LEU A 155 25.83 23.48 12.85
C LEU A 155 25.28 24.66 13.64
N LYS A 156 26.01 25.02 14.70
CA LYS A 156 25.80 26.27 15.43
C LYS A 156 25.98 27.47 14.50
N ASP A 157 25.33 28.59 14.84
CA ASP A 157 25.37 29.86 14.09
C ASP A 157 26.78 30.38 13.75
N GLU A 158 27.83 29.88 14.41
CA GLU A 158 29.23 30.25 14.22
C GLU A 158 29.95 29.52 13.06
N GLU A 159 29.35 28.50 12.44
CA GLU A 159 29.97 27.70 11.36
C GLU A 159 29.26 27.84 9.99
N LYS A 160 28.65 29.01 9.74
CA LYS A 160 27.96 29.33 8.47
C LYS A 160 28.86 29.12 7.24
N ASP A 161 30.15 29.44 7.35
CA ASP A 161 31.11 29.27 6.26
C ASP A 161 31.38 27.79 5.93
N MET A 162 31.22 26.88 6.89
CA MET A 162 31.36 25.43 6.66
C MET A 162 30.11 24.86 5.96
N ALA A 163 28.92 25.31 6.36
CA ALA A 163 27.67 24.97 5.68
C ALA A 163 27.67 25.43 4.21
N VAL A 164 28.13 26.67 3.95
CA VAL A 164 28.28 27.21 2.60
C VAL A 164 29.30 26.42 1.78
N ASN A 165 30.41 26.00 2.38
CA ASN A 165 31.42 25.17 1.72
C ASN A 165 30.97 23.72 1.43
N LEU A 166 30.07 23.16 2.25
CA LEU A 166 29.48 21.85 1.97
C LEU A 166 28.41 21.96 0.88
N LEU A 167 27.60 23.02 0.92
CA LEU A 167 26.64 23.34 -0.15
C LEU A 167 27.36 23.56 -1.48
N SER A 168 28.48 24.29 -1.52
CA SER A 168 29.25 24.59 -2.73
C SER A 168 29.83 23.35 -3.44
N ARG A 169 29.98 22.22 -2.73
CA ARG A 169 30.42 20.92 -3.29
C ARG A 169 29.30 20.13 -3.96
N LEU A 170 28.04 20.48 -3.73
CA LEU A 170 26.89 19.90 -4.41
C LEU A 170 26.71 20.51 -5.79
N ARG A 171 26.07 19.78 -6.71
CA ARG A 171 25.71 20.34 -8.03
C ARG A 171 24.74 21.52 -7.86
N PRO A 172 24.80 22.55 -8.72
CA PRO A 172 23.96 23.75 -8.60
C PRO A 172 22.46 23.45 -8.57
N GLU A 173 22.01 22.44 -9.32
CA GLU A 173 20.62 21.96 -9.29
C GLU A 173 20.20 21.39 -7.92
N GLN A 174 21.12 20.70 -7.23
CA GLN A 174 20.86 20.16 -5.89
C GLN A 174 20.89 21.27 -4.83
N GLN A 175 21.79 22.24 -4.97
CA GLN A 175 21.84 23.41 -4.09
C GLN A 175 20.53 24.19 -4.15
N GLN A 176 20.05 24.48 -5.36
CA GLN A 176 18.83 25.26 -5.56
C GLN A 176 17.61 24.53 -4.99
N ASN A 177 17.52 23.21 -5.21
CA ASN A 177 16.43 22.38 -4.68
C ASN A 177 16.47 22.28 -3.14
N ILE A 178 17.66 22.17 -2.54
CA ILE A 178 17.82 22.17 -1.08
C ILE A 178 17.44 23.53 -0.49
N LEU A 179 17.91 24.63 -1.11
CA LEU A 179 17.63 25.99 -0.65
C LEU A 179 16.14 26.32 -0.76
N GLU A 180 15.51 25.97 -1.88
CA GLU A 180 14.08 26.18 -2.11
C GLU A 180 13.24 25.41 -1.09
N ARG A 181 13.59 24.14 -0.82
CA ARG A 181 12.93 23.33 0.21
C ARG A 181 13.13 23.88 1.61
N ALA A 182 14.34 24.35 1.93
CA ALA A 182 14.63 24.96 3.23
C ALA A 182 13.84 26.26 3.41
N ALA A 183 13.76 27.09 2.37
CA ALA A 183 12.97 28.33 2.37
C ALA A 183 11.47 28.04 2.51
N GLU A 184 10.96 27.04 1.80
CA GLU A 184 9.56 26.62 1.88
C GLU A 184 9.22 26.02 3.25
N GLN A 185 10.13 25.22 3.83
CA GLN A 185 9.97 24.66 5.17
C GLN A 185 10.01 25.76 6.24
N LEU A 186 10.90 26.75 6.13
CA LEU A 186 10.93 27.90 7.02
C LEU A 186 9.63 28.69 6.93
N LYS A 187 9.17 29.03 5.72
CA LYS A 187 7.89 29.72 5.48
C LYS A 187 6.72 28.95 6.09
N THR A 188 6.65 27.64 5.87
CA THR A 188 5.62 26.77 6.43
C THR A 188 5.67 26.72 7.95
N SER A 189 6.89 26.67 8.53
CA SER A 189 7.07 26.67 9.98
C SER A 189 6.62 27.99 10.62
N GLU A 190 6.91 29.13 10.00
CA GLU A 190 6.46 30.44 10.48
C GLU A 190 4.95 30.61 10.39
N LEU A 191 4.35 30.20 9.26
CA LEU A 191 2.90 30.19 9.09
C LEU A 191 2.23 29.29 10.12
N SER A 192 2.82 28.11 10.40
CA SER A 192 2.30 27.21 11.43
C SER A 192 2.38 27.82 12.82
N LYS A 193 3.48 28.48 13.18
CA LYS A 193 3.63 29.18 14.47
C LYS A 193 2.60 30.30 14.61
N LYS A 194 2.43 31.13 13.58
CA LYS A 194 1.41 32.20 13.54
C LYS A 194 0.00 31.65 13.65
N ALA A 195 -0.29 30.51 12.99
CA ALA A 195 -1.58 29.83 13.12
C ALA A 195 -1.81 29.29 14.54
N TRP A 196 -0.78 28.73 15.19
CA TRP A 196 -0.86 28.32 16.60
C TRP A 196 -1.12 29.51 17.53
N ASP A 197 -0.50 30.67 17.27
CA ASP A 197 -0.74 31.87 18.07
C ASP A 197 -2.16 32.41 17.91
N LEU A 198 -2.74 32.33 16.70
CA LEU A 198 -4.14 32.70 16.44
C LEU A 198 -5.14 31.72 17.07
N VAL A 199 -4.95 30.41 16.87
CA VAL A 199 -5.90 29.39 17.34
C VAL A 199 -5.80 29.19 18.85
N CYS A 200 -4.61 29.38 19.43
CA CYS A 200 -4.32 29.10 20.83
C CYS A 200 -3.95 30.35 21.63
N ALA A 201 -4.53 31.51 21.32
CA ALA A 201 -4.30 32.77 22.03
C ALA A 201 -4.67 32.68 23.53
N ASP A 202 -5.78 32.00 23.86
CA ASP A 202 -6.30 31.88 25.22
C ASP A 202 -5.86 30.60 25.96
N LEU A 203 -4.99 29.81 25.32
CA LEU A 203 -4.49 28.55 25.84
C LEU A 203 -3.13 28.74 26.51
N THR A 204 -2.95 28.13 27.67
CA THR A 204 -1.67 28.07 28.36
C THR A 204 -0.67 27.21 27.58
N ASN A 205 0.63 27.39 27.84
CA ASN A 205 1.69 26.60 27.19
C ASN A 205 1.47 25.07 27.34
N SER A 206 0.97 24.61 28.49
CA SER A 206 0.66 23.19 28.71
C SER A 206 -0.52 22.71 27.84
N GLU A 207 -1.55 23.54 27.70
CA GLU A 207 -2.72 23.23 26.87
C GLU A 207 -2.38 23.25 25.37
N ARG A 208 -1.54 24.19 24.94
CA ARG A 208 -1.07 24.29 23.54
C ARG A 208 -0.33 23.04 23.10
N VAL A 209 0.55 22.51 23.96
CA VAL A 209 1.29 21.28 23.70
C VAL A 209 0.36 20.06 23.62
N ILE A 210 -0.70 20.01 24.44
CA ILE A 210 -1.73 18.96 24.32
C ILE A 210 -2.50 19.10 23.00
N CYS A 211 -2.88 20.31 22.60
CA CYS A 211 -3.55 20.55 21.32
C CYS A 211 -2.68 20.12 20.13
N GLN A 212 -1.37 20.39 20.16
CA GLN A 212 -0.42 19.96 19.14
C GLN A 212 -0.43 18.43 18.99
N MET A 213 -0.28 17.70 20.08
CA MET A 213 -0.30 16.24 20.04
C MET A 213 -1.65 15.65 19.61
N VAL A 214 -2.76 16.30 19.98
CA VAL A 214 -4.09 15.90 19.52
C VAL A 214 -4.25 16.11 18.01
N LEU A 215 -3.73 17.22 17.47
CA LEU A 215 -3.75 17.52 16.04
C LEU A 215 -2.85 16.55 15.24
N GLU A 216 -1.70 16.16 15.81
CA GLU A 216 -0.83 15.10 15.27
C GLU A 216 -1.49 13.71 15.26
N GLY A 217 -2.62 13.56 15.95
CA GLY A 217 -3.39 12.32 15.99
C GLY A 217 -2.92 11.32 17.05
N LYS A 218 -2.10 11.76 18.02
CA LYS A 218 -1.66 10.90 19.12
C LYS A 218 -2.84 10.48 20.01
N MET A 219 -2.82 9.22 20.45
CA MET A 219 -3.81 8.68 21.38
C MET A 219 -3.59 9.22 22.80
N LEU A 220 -4.64 9.24 23.63
CA LEU A 220 -4.56 9.74 25.02
C LEU A 220 -3.40 9.10 25.81
N LYS A 221 -3.19 7.80 25.66
CA LYS A 221 -2.11 7.06 26.33
C LYS A 221 -0.72 7.55 25.90
N GLU A 222 -0.53 7.85 24.62
CA GLU A 222 0.74 8.35 24.07
C GLU A 222 1.05 9.75 24.60
N ILE A 223 0.03 10.62 24.66
CA ILE A 223 0.14 11.96 25.25
C ILE A 223 0.53 11.88 26.74
N CYS A 224 -0.04 10.93 27.49
CA CYS A 224 0.29 10.76 28.91
C CYS A 224 1.75 10.35 29.11
N ILE A 225 2.25 9.43 28.28
CA ILE A 225 3.64 8.95 28.30
C ILE A 225 4.59 10.11 27.96
N GLU A 226 4.30 10.83 26.88
CA GLU A 226 5.21 11.86 26.37
C GLU A 226 5.27 13.12 27.24
N LEU A 227 4.15 13.49 27.85
CA LEU A 227 4.11 14.58 28.83
C LEU A 227 4.50 14.14 30.25
N ASN A 228 4.73 12.85 30.48
CA ASN A 228 4.93 12.26 31.79
C ASN A 228 3.88 12.74 32.82
N LYS A 229 2.60 12.69 32.43
CA LYS A 229 1.45 13.14 33.22
C LYS A 229 0.40 12.04 33.34
N SER A 230 -0.33 12.03 34.45
CA SER A 230 -1.41 11.07 34.66
C SER A 230 -2.57 11.30 33.68
N GLU A 231 -3.28 10.22 33.35
CA GLU A 231 -4.45 10.27 32.45
C GLU A 231 -5.51 11.25 32.95
N SER A 232 -5.78 11.27 34.26
CA SER A 232 -6.71 12.21 34.90
C SER A 232 -6.35 13.68 34.67
N ASN A 233 -5.06 14.01 34.68
CA ASN A 233 -4.59 15.37 34.42
C ASN A 233 -4.81 15.75 32.95
N ILE A 234 -4.46 14.86 32.00
CA ILE A 234 -4.64 15.11 30.57
C ILE A 234 -6.13 15.20 30.21
N THR A 235 -7.00 14.34 30.76
CA THR A 235 -8.45 14.42 30.53
C THR A 235 -9.04 15.72 31.07
N SER A 236 -8.58 16.17 32.25
CA SER A 236 -9.02 17.43 32.84
C SER A 236 -8.61 18.61 31.96
N GLN A 237 -7.34 18.65 31.52
CA GLN A 237 -6.84 19.70 30.62
C GLN A 237 -7.58 19.70 29.28
N ARG A 238 -7.89 18.53 28.70
CA ARG A 238 -8.75 18.44 27.50
C ARG A 238 -10.13 19.03 27.73
N SER A 239 -10.72 18.86 28.93
CA SER A 239 -11.99 19.52 29.25
C SER A 239 -11.86 21.04 29.38
N HIS A 240 -10.75 21.55 29.93
CA HIS A 240 -10.50 23.00 30.00
C HIS A 240 -10.29 23.60 28.61
N ILE A 241 -9.50 22.93 27.76
CA ILE A 241 -9.30 23.29 26.35
C ILE A 241 -10.64 23.39 25.62
N ARG A 242 -11.51 22.37 25.74
CA ARG A 242 -12.84 22.38 25.11
C ARG A 242 -13.69 23.58 25.52
N LYS A 243 -13.64 23.96 26.81
CA LYS A 243 -14.35 25.13 27.33
C LYS A 243 -13.78 26.43 26.75
N LYS A 244 -12.46 26.57 26.72
CA LYS A 244 -11.77 27.76 26.18
C LYS A 244 -11.98 27.93 24.68
N LEU A 245 -12.04 26.83 23.94
CA LEU A 245 -12.36 26.83 22.51
C LEU A 245 -13.86 26.99 22.23
N ASN A 246 -14.71 27.12 23.26
CA ASN A 246 -16.16 27.25 23.15
C ASN A 246 -16.81 26.12 22.32
N MET A 247 -16.40 24.87 22.58
CA MET A 247 -16.87 23.68 21.88
C MET A 247 -18.16 23.11 22.48
N ASP A 248 -19.03 22.51 21.66
CA ASP A 248 -20.16 21.74 22.15
C ASP A 248 -19.69 20.40 22.78
N ARG A 249 -20.53 19.80 23.61
CA ARG A 249 -20.30 18.52 24.29
C ARG A 249 -20.13 17.36 23.31
N LYS A 250 -20.73 17.44 22.13
CA LYS A 250 -20.68 16.40 21.10
C LYS A 250 -19.50 16.54 20.13
N ASP A 251 -18.83 17.68 20.12
CA ASP A 251 -17.78 17.94 19.16
C ASP A 251 -16.50 17.16 19.49
N ASP A 252 -15.82 16.71 18.45
CA ASP A 252 -14.51 16.10 18.57
C ASP A 252 -13.42 17.18 18.58
N LEU A 253 -12.56 17.13 19.60
CA LEU A 253 -11.49 18.12 19.81
C LEU A 253 -10.50 18.18 18.64
N ARG A 254 -10.16 17.03 18.07
CA ARG A 254 -9.21 16.99 16.95
C ARG A 254 -9.83 17.62 15.71
N ARG A 255 -11.08 17.29 15.40
CA ARG A 255 -11.77 17.82 14.21
C ARG A 255 -11.97 19.33 14.28
N GLU A 256 -12.31 19.86 15.45
CA GLU A 256 -12.46 21.30 15.64
C GLU A 256 -11.11 22.03 15.53
N LEU A 257 -10.04 21.46 16.10
CA LEU A 257 -8.69 22.00 15.93
C LEU A 257 -8.29 21.99 14.44
N GLU A 258 -8.48 20.89 13.72
CA GLU A 258 -8.19 20.80 12.28
C GLU A 258 -8.90 21.91 11.48
N LYS A 259 -10.19 22.15 11.77
CA LYS A 259 -10.97 23.21 11.13
C LYS A 259 -10.39 24.61 11.40
N ARG A 260 -10.12 24.93 12.67
CA ARG A 260 -9.58 26.25 13.04
C ARG A 260 -8.18 26.48 12.52
N PHE A 261 -7.33 25.45 12.47
CA PHE A 261 -6.01 25.53 11.85
C PHE A 261 -6.08 25.78 10.35
N TYR A 262 -7.04 25.15 9.67
CA TYR A 262 -7.27 25.40 8.25
C TYR A 262 -7.73 26.84 7.99
N GLU A 263 -8.68 27.35 8.77
CA GLU A 263 -9.17 28.73 8.67
C GLU A 263 -8.05 29.75 8.97
N ALA A 264 -7.28 29.53 10.05
CA ALA A 264 -6.17 30.41 10.42
C ALA A 264 -5.08 30.43 9.34
N ARG A 265 -4.73 29.28 8.76
CA ARG A 265 -3.73 29.22 7.68
C ARG A 265 -4.20 29.96 6.42
N ASN A 266 -5.45 29.76 6.02
CA ASN A 266 -6.01 30.47 4.87
C ASN A 266 -6.07 31.99 5.07
N SER A 267 -6.27 32.45 6.31
CA SER A 267 -6.24 33.89 6.62
C SER A 267 -4.82 34.49 6.61
N LEU A 268 -3.79 33.66 6.77
CA LEU A 268 -2.38 34.07 6.75
C LEU A 268 -1.77 34.02 5.34
N ASP A 269 -2.38 33.25 4.43
CA ASP A 269 -1.96 33.12 3.02
C ASP A 269 -2.65 34.15 2.09
N ALA A 270 -3.68 34.86 2.57
CA ALA A 270 -4.43 35.90 1.86
C ALA A 270 -3.81 37.30 2.04
#